data_AF-A0A6A4VK30-F1
#
_entry.id   AF-A0A6A4VK30-F1
#
_cell.length_a   1.000
_cell.length_b   1.000
_cell.length_c   1.000
_cell.angle_alpha   90.00
_cell.angle_beta   90.00
_cell.angle_gamma   90.00
#
_symmetry.space_group_name_H-M   'P 1'
#
loop_
_entity.id
_entity.type
_entity.pdbx_description
1 polymer ?
#
loop_
_entity_poly.entity_id
_entity_poly.type
_entity_poly.pdbx_seq_one_letter_code
_entity_poly.pdbx_strand_id
1 'polypeptide(L)'
;MASGGVVRLSAEHIPSLVSRLASYGALSLQTRTVLRLLRARINPAPFRLLAAGTEGANLVTVTAMEMTPGRAVLDVCGPESAAGRRRLDSLLRASELAELWRRPVRVEFMAEGLADVFRTAAERHGLRRIVDVNETLRLFVRPDDLPDPPPVHQTGLEVRSLEQRHLVKVENRWWYSRINNIHRQEPN
;
A
#
# COMPACT_ATOMS: atom_id res chain seq x y z
N MET A 1 -11.67 -29.97 -0.10
CA MET A 1 -12.25 -29.11 -1.16
C MET A 1 -11.63 -27.72 -1.06
N ALA A 2 -11.29 -27.13 -2.22
CA ALA A 2 -10.59 -25.86 -2.47
C ALA A 2 -9.24 -25.65 -1.75
N SER A 3 -8.14 -26.00 -2.43
CA SER A 3 -6.81 -25.46 -2.12
C SER A 3 -6.91 -23.93 -2.07
N GLY A 4 -6.54 -23.32 -0.94
CA GLY A 4 -6.55 -21.86 -0.74
C GLY A 4 -5.53 -21.13 -1.60
N GLY A 5 -5.70 -21.21 -2.92
CA GLY A 5 -4.84 -20.62 -3.94
C GLY A 5 -4.96 -19.11 -4.02
N VAL A 6 -4.09 -18.52 -4.83
CA VAL A 6 -4.12 -17.09 -5.16
C VAL A 6 -5.28 -16.82 -6.10
N VAL A 7 -6.09 -15.82 -5.77
CA VAL A 7 -7.23 -15.37 -6.57
C VAL A 7 -7.06 -13.89 -6.89
N ARG A 8 -7.28 -13.54 -8.16
CA ARG A 8 -7.36 -12.15 -8.60
C ARG A 8 -8.76 -11.59 -8.36
N LEU A 9 -8.83 -10.47 -7.67
CA LEU A 9 -10.06 -9.75 -7.39
C LEU A 9 -10.19 -8.52 -8.30
N SER A 10 -11.41 -8.27 -8.76
CA SER A 10 -11.80 -7.02 -9.43
C SER A 10 -12.32 -5.99 -8.43
N ALA A 11 -12.52 -4.74 -8.87
CA ALA A 11 -13.07 -3.67 -8.04
C ALA A 11 -14.46 -4.00 -7.45
N GLU A 12 -15.23 -4.84 -8.13
CA GLU A 12 -16.57 -5.28 -7.70
C GLU A 12 -16.53 -6.16 -6.45
N HIS A 13 -15.40 -6.84 -6.19
CA HIS A 13 -15.21 -7.68 -5.01
C HIS A 13 -14.84 -6.86 -3.76
N ILE A 14 -14.46 -5.59 -3.92
CA ILE A 14 -13.99 -4.74 -2.82
C ILE A 14 -15.00 -4.60 -1.67
N PRO A 15 -16.31 -4.36 -1.90
CA PRO A 15 -17.28 -4.25 -0.80
C PRO A 15 -17.33 -5.50 0.07
N SER A 16 -17.39 -6.69 -0.55
CA SER A 16 -17.37 -7.97 0.15
C SER A 16 -16.07 -8.15 0.93
N LEU A 17 -14.93 -7.82 0.30
CA LEU A 17 -13.62 -7.90 0.93
C LEU A 17 -13.50 -7.00 2.16
N VAL A 18 -13.92 -5.73 2.04
CA VAL A 18 -13.88 -4.76 3.15
C VAL A 18 -14.72 -5.25 4.33
N SER A 19 -15.94 -5.72 4.08
CA SER A 19 -16.80 -6.28 5.13
C SER A 19 -16.12 -7.46 5.83
N ARG A 20 -15.54 -8.38 5.06
CA ARG A 20 -14.84 -9.56 5.61
C ARG A 20 -13.62 -9.18 6.43
N LEU A 21 -12.74 -8.33 5.91
CA LEU A 21 -11.55 -7.88 6.64
C LEU A 21 -11.92 -7.17 7.95
N ALA A 22 -13.01 -6.39 7.95
CA ALA A 22 -13.52 -5.72 9.16
C ALA A 22 -14.00 -6.74 10.21
N SER A 23 -14.78 -7.75 9.80
CA SER A 23 -15.29 -8.79 10.70
C SER A 23 -14.19 -9.61 11.39
N TYR A 24 -12.99 -9.68 10.80
CA TYR A 24 -11.86 -10.43 11.36
C TYR A 24 -10.79 -9.56 12.03
N GLY A 25 -11.05 -8.25 12.19
CA GLY A 25 -10.07 -7.33 12.80
C GLY A 25 -8.78 -7.17 11.98
N ALA A 26 -8.75 -7.62 10.73
CA ALA A 26 -7.61 -7.52 9.82
C ALA A 26 -7.65 -6.23 8.98
N LEU A 27 -8.73 -5.46 9.05
CA LEU A 27 -8.89 -4.23 8.29
C LEU A 27 -8.31 -3.02 9.03
N SER A 28 -7.11 -2.60 8.64
CA SER A 28 -6.60 -1.29 9.03
C SER A 28 -7.42 -0.16 8.38
N LEU A 29 -7.44 1.02 9.02
CA LEU A 29 -8.05 2.21 8.44
C LEU A 29 -7.42 2.56 7.08
N GLN A 30 -6.12 2.33 6.94
CA GLN A 30 -5.34 2.59 5.74
C GLN A 30 -5.77 1.67 4.60
N THR A 31 -5.78 0.35 4.81
CA THR A 31 -6.25 -0.63 3.81
C THR A 31 -7.70 -0.35 3.42
N ARG A 32 -8.57 -0.01 4.39
CA ARG A 32 -9.96 0.42 4.11
C ARG A 32 -10.01 1.64 3.20
N THR A 33 -9.16 2.63 3.45
CA THR A 33 -9.10 3.87 2.68
C THR A 33 -8.61 3.60 1.26
N VAL A 34 -7.51 2.87 1.08
CA VAL A 34 -6.98 2.47 -0.23
C VAL A 34 -8.04 1.74 -1.05
N LEU A 35 -8.65 0.69 -0.49
CA LEU A 35 -9.68 -0.09 -1.17
C LEU A 35 -10.90 0.77 -1.56
N ARG A 36 -11.32 1.71 -0.70
CA ARG A 36 -12.42 2.65 -1.01
C ARG A 36 -12.06 3.61 -2.13
N LEU A 37 -10.84 4.16 -2.14
CA LEU A 37 -10.37 5.07 -3.19
C LEU A 37 -10.28 4.36 -4.55
N LEU A 38 -9.80 3.12 -4.57
CA LEU A 38 -9.74 2.28 -5.77
C LEU A 38 -11.15 1.97 -6.28
N ARG A 39 -12.07 1.58 -5.39
CA ARG A 39 -13.48 1.33 -5.76
C ARG A 39 -14.15 2.57 -6.35
N ALA A 40 -13.95 3.73 -5.72
CA ALA A 40 -14.54 4.99 -6.17
C ALA A 40 -13.88 5.55 -7.44
N ARG A 41 -12.83 4.89 -7.97
CA ARG A 41 -12.00 5.37 -9.09
C ARG A 41 -11.42 6.76 -8.87
N ILE A 42 -11.28 7.17 -7.61
CA ILE A 42 -10.64 8.44 -7.23
C ILE A 42 -9.13 8.33 -7.43
N ASN A 43 -8.55 7.16 -7.14
CA ASN A 43 -7.18 6.85 -7.53
C ASN A 43 -7.19 6.22 -8.94
N PRO A 44 -6.68 6.92 -9.97
CA PRO A 44 -6.67 6.41 -11.34
C PRO A 44 -5.52 5.42 -11.60
N ALA A 45 -4.65 5.18 -10.61
CA ALA A 45 -3.51 4.29 -10.78
C ALA A 45 -3.96 2.87 -11.14
N PRO A 46 -3.37 2.24 -12.17
CA PRO A 46 -3.57 0.83 -12.43
C PRO A 46 -3.25 0.02 -11.18
N PHE A 47 -4.15 -0.92 -10.84
CA PHE A 47 -3.97 -1.77 -9.68
C PHE A 47 -4.29 -3.24 -9.96
N ARG A 48 -3.65 -4.10 -9.17
CA ARG A 48 -3.93 -5.54 -9.09
C ARG A 48 -4.24 -5.86 -7.64
N LEU A 49 -5.41 -6.43 -7.38
CA LEU A 49 -5.80 -6.91 -6.06
C LEU A 49 -5.78 -8.44 -6.09
N LEU A 50 -4.93 -9.03 -5.27
CA LEU A 50 -4.82 -10.48 -5.11
C LEU A 50 -5.19 -10.87 -3.68
N ALA A 51 -5.81 -12.02 -3.53
CA ALA A 51 -6.14 -12.60 -2.23
C ALA A 51 -5.75 -14.07 -2.18
N ALA A 52 -5.33 -14.55 -1.01
CA ALA A 52 -5.12 -15.97 -0.74
C ALA A 52 -5.77 -16.35 0.59
N GLY A 53 -6.35 -17.55 0.62
CA GLY A 53 -7.19 -18.03 1.71
C GLY A 53 -8.67 -17.86 1.42
N THR A 54 -9.48 -18.75 1.99
CA THR A 54 -10.90 -18.83 1.69
C THR A 54 -11.72 -17.90 2.57
N GLU A 55 -11.50 -17.85 3.90
CA GLU A 55 -12.19 -17.00 4.89
C GLU A 55 -11.40 -16.82 6.21
N GLY A 56 -11.85 -15.92 7.09
CA GLY A 56 -11.40 -15.84 8.48
C GLY A 56 -10.11 -15.05 8.74
N ALA A 57 -9.53 -15.30 9.92
CA ALA A 57 -8.25 -14.80 10.40
C ALA A 57 -7.02 -15.35 9.61
N ASN A 58 -7.24 -15.76 8.38
CA ASN A 58 -6.32 -16.48 7.51
C ASN A 58 -6.26 -15.87 6.10
N LEU A 59 -7.15 -14.92 5.79
CA LEU A 59 -7.17 -14.18 4.55
C LEU A 59 -5.96 -13.24 4.49
N VAL A 60 -5.23 -13.29 3.38
CA VAL A 60 -4.17 -12.34 3.05
C VAL A 60 -4.52 -11.67 1.74
N THR A 61 -4.33 -10.37 1.65
CA THR A 61 -4.50 -9.59 0.43
C THR A 61 -3.27 -8.77 0.12
N VAL A 62 -2.94 -8.68 -1.17
CA VAL A 62 -1.92 -7.80 -1.71
C VAL A 62 -2.58 -6.90 -2.75
N THR A 63 -2.52 -5.59 -2.53
CA THR A 63 -2.91 -4.58 -3.50
C THR A 63 -1.66 -3.96 -4.09
N ALA A 64 -1.37 -4.30 -5.34
CA ALA A 64 -0.29 -3.68 -6.08
C ALA A 64 -0.80 -2.50 -6.90
N MET A 65 -0.22 -1.32 -6.70
CA MET A 65 -0.56 -0.07 -7.38
C MET A 65 0.64 0.46 -8.14
N GLU A 66 0.41 0.92 -9.37
CA GLU A 66 1.43 1.55 -10.22
C GLU A 66 1.26 3.07 -10.18
N MET A 67 1.52 3.66 -9.01
CA MET A 67 1.34 5.10 -8.75
C MET A 67 2.29 5.97 -9.59
N THR A 68 3.43 5.43 -10.01
CA THR A 68 4.40 6.10 -10.89
C THR A 68 4.99 5.11 -11.90
N PRO A 69 5.43 5.56 -13.09
CA PRO A 69 6.05 4.66 -14.08
C PRO A 69 7.30 3.91 -13.55
N GLY A 70 8.04 4.51 -12.62
CA GLY A 70 9.30 3.98 -12.11
C GLY A 70 9.20 3.18 -10.81
N ARG A 71 8.02 3.03 -10.20
CA ARG A 71 7.88 2.38 -8.89
C ARG A 71 6.51 1.74 -8.69
N ALA A 72 6.50 0.51 -8.18
CA ALA A 72 5.30 -0.16 -7.70
C ALA A 72 5.13 0.07 -6.20
N VAL A 73 3.88 0.16 -5.75
CA VAL A 73 3.50 0.20 -4.34
C VAL A 73 2.71 -1.05 -3.99
N LEU A 74 3.06 -1.75 -2.92
CA LEU A 74 2.32 -2.88 -2.37
C LEU A 74 1.68 -2.46 -1.05
N ASP A 75 0.35 -2.50 -0.96
CA ASP A 75 -0.38 -2.49 0.31
C ASP A 75 -0.73 -3.95 0.66
N VAL A 76 -0.38 -4.37 1.87
CA VAL A 76 -0.58 -5.76 2.31
C VAL A 76 -1.38 -5.80 3.59
N CYS A 77 -2.37 -6.67 3.60
CA CYS A 77 -3.23 -6.91 4.74
C CYS A 77 -3.32 -8.42 4.98
N GLY A 78 -3.02 -8.85 6.19
CA GLY A 78 -3.05 -10.26 6.57
C GLY A 78 -2.45 -10.50 7.95
N PRO A 79 -2.73 -11.68 8.54
CA PRO A 79 -2.20 -12.05 9.86
C PRO A 79 -0.71 -12.41 9.80
N GLU A 80 0.00 -12.16 10.90
CA GLU A 80 1.40 -12.57 11.10
C GLU A 80 1.57 -14.06 11.45
N SER A 81 0.46 -14.82 11.47
CA SER A 81 0.49 -16.25 11.73
C SER A 81 1.30 -16.99 10.66
N ALA A 82 1.84 -18.17 11.01
CA ALA A 82 2.61 -18.98 10.06
C ALA A 82 1.81 -19.32 8.77
N ALA A 83 0.49 -19.48 8.88
CA ALA A 83 -0.38 -19.67 7.73
C ALA A 83 -0.53 -18.40 6.89
N GLY A 84 -0.67 -17.22 7.52
CA GLY A 84 -0.65 -15.92 6.85
C GLY A 84 0.65 -15.67 6.10
N ARG A 85 1.80 -15.89 6.75
CA ARG A 85 3.13 -15.75 6.15
C ARG A 85 3.32 -16.62 4.91
N ARG A 86 2.90 -17.90 4.96
CA ARG A 86 2.95 -18.79 3.79
C ARG A 86 2.05 -18.32 2.63
N ARG A 87 0.86 -17.81 2.94
CA ARG A 87 -0.06 -17.28 1.92
C ARG A 87 0.46 -15.99 1.30
N LEU A 88 1.04 -15.10 2.12
CA LEU A 88 1.71 -13.91 1.64
C LEU A 88 2.86 -14.27 0.69
N ASP A 89 3.72 -15.21 1.08
CA ASP A 89 4.80 -15.71 0.21
C ASP A 89 4.26 -16.25 -1.13
N SER A 90 3.16 -17.03 -1.10
CA SER A 90 2.49 -17.48 -2.32
C SER A 90 1.96 -16.33 -3.17
N LEU A 91 1.37 -15.30 -2.56
CA LEU A 91 0.87 -14.12 -3.28
C LEU A 91 2.00 -13.33 -3.93
N LEU A 92 3.09 -13.08 -3.20
CA LEU A 92 4.25 -12.33 -3.69
C LEU A 92 4.94 -13.03 -4.87
N ARG A 93 4.82 -14.36 -4.95
CA ARG A 93 5.34 -15.18 -6.06
C ARG A 93 4.34 -15.43 -7.18
N ALA A 94 3.11 -14.93 -7.06
CA ALA A 94 2.11 -15.09 -8.10
C ALA A 94 2.62 -14.46 -9.41
N SER A 95 2.38 -15.13 -10.53
CA SER A 95 2.78 -14.67 -11.86
C SER A 95 2.27 -13.27 -12.18
N GLU A 96 1.12 -12.94 -11.60
CA GLU A 96 0.42 -11.67 -11.69
C GLU A 96 1.19 -10.52 -11.03
N LEU A 97 2.12 -10.80 -10.11
CA LEU A 97 3.01 -9.80 -9.51
C LEU A 97 4.43 -9.83 -10.09
N ALA A 98 4.79 -10.81 -10.93
CA ALA A 98 6.15 -10.97 -11.46
C ALA A 98 6.69 -9.69 -12.12
N GLU A 99 5.84 -8.99 -12.89
CA GLU A 99 6.21 -7.73 -13.56
C GLU A 99 6.49 -6.57 -12.59
N LEU A 100 5.90 -6.59 -11.39
CA LEU A 100 6.13 -5.54 -10.39
C LEU A 100 7.54 -5.60 -9.83
N TRP A 101 8.12 -6.80 -9.75
CA TRP A 101 9.47 -6.99 -9.21
C TRP A 101 10.58 -6.54 -10.17
N ARG A 102 10.25 -6.22 -11.44
CA ARG A 102 11.21 -5.65 -12.41
C ARG A 102 11.57 -4.19 -12.15
N ARG A 103 10.89 -3.54 -11.22
CA ARG A 103 11.08 -2.14 -10.85
C ARG A 103 11.28 -2.03 -9.33
N PRO A 104 11.75 -0.88 -8.82
CA PRO A 104 11.70 -0.60 -7.40
C PRO A 104 10.28 -0.81 -6.85
N VAL A 105 10.18 -1.58 -5.76
CA VAL A 105 8.92 -1.85 -5.06
C VAL A 105 8.97 -1.17 -3.69
N ARG A 106 7.97 -0.36 -3.37
CA ARG A 106 7.72 0.12 -2.02
C ARG A 106 6.63 -0.72 -1.40
N VAL A 107 6.88 -1.25 -0.22
CA VAL A 107 5.83 -1.87 0.60
C VAL A 107 5.34 -0.82 1.58
N GLU A 108 4.03 -0.62 1.65
CA GLU A 108 3.39 0.30 2.59
C GLU A 108 2.49 -0.48 3.55
N PHE A 109 2.39 0.03 4.79
CA PHE A 109 1.45 -0.44 5.82
C PHE A 109 1.52 -1.93 6.16
N MET A 110 2.72 -2.49 6.07
CA MET A 110 3.02 -3.87 6.44
C MET A 110 3.22 -4.01 7.96
N ALA A 111 2.67 -5.08 8.55
CA ALA A 111 2.99 -5.47 9.92
C ALA A 111 4.46 -5.92 10.05
N GLU A 112 5.17 -5.46 11.08
CA GLU A 112 6.62 -5.65 11.23
C GLU A 112 7.06 -7.13 11.13
N GLY A 113 6.27 -8.07 11.66
CA GLY A 113 6.54 -9.50 11.63
C GLY A 113 6.41 -10.17 10.26
N LEU A 114 6.05 -9.42 9.21
CA LEU A 114 6.01 -9.87 7.82
C LEU A 114 7.22 -9.45 7.00
N ALA A 115 8.11 -8.59 7.53
CA ALA A 115 9.22 -8.00 6.79
C ALA A 115 10.14 -9.02 6.10
N ASP A 116 10.41 -10.15 6.77
CA ASP A 116 11.26 -11.21 6.25
C ASP A 116 10.65 -11.92 5.02
N VAL A 117 9.31 -11.99 4.94
CA VAL A 117 8.61 -12.57 3.79
C VAL A 117 8.83 -11.71 2.55
N PHE A 118 8.76 -10.39 2.68
CA PHE A 118 9.06 -9.45 1.58
C PHE A 118 10.52 -9.45 1.20
N ARG A 119 11.42 -9.48 2.19
CA ARG A 119 12.86 -9.58 1.96
C ARG A 119 13.18 -10.82 1.12
N THR A 120 12.68 -11.97 1.54
CA THR A 120 12.85 -13.25 0.82
C THR A 120 12.28 -13.18 -0.61
N ALA A 121 11.09 -12.59 -0.79
CA ALA A 121 10.50 -12.43 -2.12
C ALA A 121 11.33 -11.50 -3.01
N ALA A 122 11.76 -10.35 -2.48
CA ALA A 122 12.57 -9.38 -3.21
C ALA A 122 13.91 -9.97 -3.67
N GLU A 123 14.63 -10.65 -2.75
CA GLU A 123 15.90 -11.32 -3.05
C GLU A 123 15.76 -12.37 -4.15
N ARG A 124 14.68 -13.17 -4.13
CA ARG A 124 14.38 -14.17 -5.17
C ARG A 124 14.15 -13.55 -6.54
N HIS A 125 13.64 -12.32 -6.59
CA HIS A 125 13.47 -11.56 -7.83
C HIS A 125 14.68 -10.68 -8.17
N GLY A 126 15.82 -10.85 -7.48
CA GLY A 126 17.08 -10.18 -7.79
C GLY A 126 17.20 -8.75 -7.25
N LEU A 127 16.26 -8.30 -6.41
CA LEU A 127 16.35 -7.01 -5.72
C LEU A 127 17.33 -7.14 -4.54
N ARG A 128 18.51 -6.55 -4.67
CA ARG A 128 19.60 -6.68 -3.68
C ARG A 128 19.69 -5.53 -2.68
N ARG A 129 19.10 -4.38 -3.00
CA ARG A 129 19.14 -3.19 -2.15
C ARG A 129 17.79 -3.01 -1.47
N ILE A 130 17.70 -3.50 -0.24
CA ILE A 130 16.52 -3.38 0.61
C ILE A 130 16.78 -2.25 1.59
N VAL A 131 15.91 -1.26 1.59
CA VAL A 131 16.00 -0.08 2.47
C VAL A 131 14.83 -0.13 3.43
N ASP A 132 15.12 -0.49 4.68
CA ASP A 132 14.14 -0.47 5.75
C ASP A 132 13.99 0.98 6.25
N VAL A 133 12.94 1.66 5.80
CA VAL A 133 12.58 2.99 6.31
C VAL A 133 11.62 2.80 7.47
N ASN A 134 12.13 2.82 8.70
CA ASN A 134 11.29 2.83 9.90
C ASN A 134 10.63 4.20 10.06
N GLU A 135 9.52 4.42 9.36
CA GLU A 135 8.63 5.55 9.60
C GLU A 135 7.67 5.17 10.74
N THR A 136 7.87 5.74 11.94
CA THR A 136 6.85 5.64 13.00
C THR A 136 5.65 6.49 12.60
N LEU A 137 4.70 5.90 11.89
CA LEU A 137 3.44 6.55 11.54
C LEU A 137 2.51 6.55 12.76
N ARG A 138 2.04 7.73 13.16
CA ARG A 138 1.02 7.88 14.22
C ARG A 138 -0.33 8.16 13.56
N LEU A 139 -1.34 7.37 13.91
CA LEU A 139 -2.72 7.63 13.50
C LEU A 139 -3.41 8.49 14.55
N PHE A 140 -3.97 9.62 14.12
CA PHE A 140 -4.85 10.45 14.93
C PHE A 140 -6.28 10.24 14.43
N VAL A 141 -7.16 9.70 15.27
CA VAL A 141 -8.57 9.46 14.95
C VAL A 141 -9.41 10.55 15.60
N ARG A 142 -10.26 11.22 14.83
CA ARG A 142 -11.28 12.14 15.34
C ARG A 142 -12.56 11.34 15.62
N PRO A 143 -13.09 11.36 16.86
CA PRO A 143 -14.43 10.84 17.15
C PRO A 143 -15.53 11.46 16.27
N ASP A 144 -16.51 10.66 15.89
CA ASP A 144 -17.60 11.06 14.97
C ASP A 144 -18.53 12.12 15.57
N ASP A 145 -18.56 12.25 16.89
CA ASP A 145 -19.39 13.18 17.66
C ASP A 145 -18.75 14.56 17.86
N LEU A 146 -17.49 14.75 17.45
CA LEU A 146 -16.84 16.06 17.53
C LEU A 146 -17.33 16.99 16.41
N PRO A 147 -17.80 18.22 16.73
CA PRO A 147 -18.21 19.19 15.73
C PRO A 147 -17.04 19.56 14.83
N ASP A 148 -17.28 19.87 13.56
CA ASP A 148 -16.22 20.24 12.62
C ASP A 148 -15.31 21.35 13.16
N PRO A 149 -13.99 21.28 12.92
CA PRO A 149 -13.09 22.32 13.40
C PRO A 149 -13.42 23.62 12.64
N PRO A 150 -13.43 24.78 13.30
CA PRO A 150 -13.65 26.04 12.61
C PRO A 150 -12.55 26.26 11.57
N PRO A 151 -12.85 26.89 10.42
CA PRO A 151 -11.85 27.17 9.41
C PRO A 151 -10.76 28.06 10.00
N VAL A 152 -9.51 27.62 9.88
CA VAL A 152 -8.35 28.39 10.32
C VAL A 152 -8.06 29.45 9.26
N HIS A 153 -8.52 30.68 9.50
CA HIS A 153 -8.15 31.83 8.69
C HIS A 153 -6.94 32.54 9.33
N GLN A 154 -5.78 32.47 8.68
CA GLN A 154 -4.64 33.32 9.00
C GLN A 154 -4.61 34.52 8.06
N THR A 155 -4.53 35.72 8.61
CA THR A 155 -4.44 36.97 7.84
C THR A 155 -3.24 36.93 6.90
N GLY A 156 -3.47 37.20 5.61
CA GLY A 156 -2.41 37.18 4.59
C GLY A 156 -2.17 35.84 3.88
N LEU A 157 -2.92 34.79 4.22
CA LEU A 157 -2.87 33.50 3.52
C LEU A 157 -4.19 33.20 2.79
N GLU A 158 -4.08 32.95 1.48
CA GLU A 158 -5.20 32.53 0.63
C GLU A 158 -5.16 31.01 0.45
N VAL A 159 -6.26 30.33 0.81
CA VAL A 159 -6.44 28.89 0.58
C VAL A 159 -7.17 28.71 -0.75
N ARG A 160 -6.54 28.02 -1.70
CA ARG A 160 -7.10 27.73 -3.02
C ARG A 160 -6.65 26.37 -3.53
N SER A 161 -7.41 25.81 -4.48
CA SER A 161 -7.05 24.55 -5.14
C SER A 161 -5.68 24.63 -5.81
N LEU A 162 -4.92 23.54 -5.73
CA LEU A 162 -3.63 23.45 -6.40
C LEU A 162 -3.81 23.31 -7.91
N GLU A 163 -3.20 24.22 -8.66
CA GLU A 163 -3.04 24.12 -10.11
C GLU A 163 -1.78 23.35 -10.51
N GLN A 164 -1.74 22.87 -11.76
CA GLN A 164 -0.63 22.07 -12.31
C GLN A 164 0.74 22.77 -12.20
N ARG A 165 0.78 24.10 -12.33
CA ARG A 165 2.00 24.92 -12.14
C ARG A 165 2.62 24.82 -10.74
N HIS A 166 1.86 24.35 -9.74
CA HIS A 166 2.35 24.19 -8.37
C HIS A 166 3.03 22.84 -8.13
N LEU A 167 2.83 21.85 -9.01
CA LEU A 167 3.35 20.48 -8.82
C LEU A 167 4.87 20.48 -8.62
N VAL A 168 5.61 21.20 -9.46
CA VAL A 168 7.08 21.28 -9.37
C VAL A 168 7.54 21.78 -7.99
N LYS A 169 6.82 22.74 -7.39
CA LYS A 169 7.15 23.26 -6.06
C LYS A 169 6.88 22.24 -4.96
N VAL A 170 5.81 21.45 -5.08
CA VAL A 170 5.45 20.39 -4.14
C VAL A 170 6.45 19.23 -4.24
N GLU A 171 6.75 18.78 -5.45
CA GLU A 171 7.68 17.67 -5.71
C GLU A 171 9.10 17.97 -5.21
N ASN A 172 9.59 19.21 -5.41
CA ASN A 172 10.92 19.63 -4.97
C ASN A 172 11.06 19.78 -3.45
N ARG A 173 9.93 19.96 -2.74
CA ARG A 173 9.89 20.05 -1.28
C ARG A 173 9.58 18.71 -0.60
N TRP A 174 9.12 17.72 -1.35
CA TRP A 174 8.85 16.40 -0.81
C TRP A 174 10.18 15.69 -0.48
N TRP A 175 10.41 15.43 0.80
CA TRP A 175 11.66 14.86 1.31
C TRP A 175 12.02 13.52 0.64
N TYR A 176 11.03 12.68 0.34
CA TYR A 176 11.21 11.41 -0.38
C TYR A 176 11.71 11.55 -1.83
N SER A 177 11.46 12.68 -2.50
CA SER A 177 12.02 12.96 -3.82
C SER A 177 13.54 13.17 -3.74
N ARG A 178 14.03 13.70 -2.61
CA ARG A 178 15.46 14.00 -2.41
C ARG A 178 16.28 12.75 -2.08
N ILE A 179 15.76 11.85 -1.23
CA ILE A 179 16.44 10.58 -0.89
C ILE A 179 16.68 9.72 -2.14
N ASN A 180 15.73 9.72 -3.09
CA ASN A 180 15.89 8.97 -4.34
C ASN A 180 16.87 9.61 -5.34
N ASN A 181 17.13 10.92 -5.25
CA ASN A 181 18.10 11.61 -6.10
C ASN A 181 19.53 11.55 -5.54
N ILE A 182 19.71 11.47 -4.22
CA ILE A 182 21.04 11.29 -3.60
C ILE A 182 21.66 9.95 -4.04
N HIS A 183 20.85 8.91 -4.26
CA HIS A 183 21.33 7.60 -4.71
C HIS A 183 21.47 7.44 -6.23
N ARG A 184 21.16 8.47 -7.02
CA ARG A 184 21.48 8.50 -8.46
C ARG A 184 22.84 9.13 -8.77
N GLN A 185 23.56 9.64 -7.76
CA GLN A 185 24.81 10.38 -7.92
C GLN A 185 26.07 9.67 -7.41
N GLU A 186 26.04 8.34 -7.24
CA GLU A 186 27.29 7.57 -7.09
C GLU A 186 27.54 6.74 -8.35
N PRO A 187 28.31 7.26 -9.31
CA PRO A 187 29.04 6.42 -10.24
C PRO A 187 30.29 5.89 -9.51
N ASN A 188 30.38 4.58 -9.36
CA ASN A 188 31.67 3.88 -9.36
C ASN A 188 31.77 3.13 -10.68
#